data_AF-A0A942ANV5-F1
#
_entry.id   AF-A0A942ANV5-F1
#
_cell.length_a   1.000
_cell.length_b   1.000
_cell.length_c   1.000
_cell.angle_alpha   90.00
_cell.angle_beta   90.00
_cell.angle_gamma   90.00
#
_symmetry.space_group_name_H-M   'P 1'
#
loop_
_entity.id
_entity.type
_entity.pdbx_description
1 polymer ?
#
loop_
_entity_poly.entity_id
_entity_poly.type
_entity_poly.pdbx_seq_one_letter_code
_entity_poly.pdbx_strand_id
1 'polypeptide(L)'
;MKKGSPYMAKKQGNKELQQPSIAELEYNRLISLYKQSGVDEAKLAVNDKLIYKVAELFEVLEKIKGLPTLVIDKTGNTKETGAGKARVKYMAQYTNCMVKLNKDLLNTDSTDDENELAEFEDDDE
;
A
#
# COMPACT_ATOMS: atom_id res chain seq x y z
N MET A 1 34.44 -50.93 29.67
CA MET A 1 34.92 -49.71 28.99
C MET A 1 33.77 -49.14 28.16
N LYS A 2 33.35 -47.91 28.46
CA LYS A 2 32.17 -47.24 27.89
C LYS A 2 32.48 -46.75 26.47
N LYS A 3 31.66 -47.08 25.47
CA LYS A 3 31.66 -46.41 24.15
C LYS A 3 30.51 -45.40 24.14
N GLY A 4 30.86 -44.15 23.81
CA GLY A 4 30.08 -42.95 24.01
C GLY A 4 28.81 -42.84 23.16
N SER A 5 27.85 -42.10 23.72
CA SER A 5 26.60 -41.66 23.12
C SER A 5 26.83 -40.75 21.91
N PRO A 6 26.16 -40.95 20.77
CA PRO A 6 26.18 -39.98 19.68
C PRO A 6 25.28 -38.79 20.02
N TYR A 7 25.89 -37.62 20.19
CA TYR A 7 25.19 -36.34 20.28
C TYR A 7 24.37 -36.10 19.02
N MET A 8 23.05 -36.12 19.14
CA MET A 8 22.12 -35.59 18.14
C MET A 8 22.21 -34.07 18.15
N ALA A 9 22.92 -33.50 17.19
CA ALA A 9 22.89 -32.06 16.93
C ALA A 9 21.47 -31.66 16.51
N LYS A 10 20.76 -30.94 17.38
CA LYS A 10 19.49 -30.28 17.02
C LYS A 10 19.81 -29.25 15.94
N LYS A 11 19.35 -29.49 14.71
CA LYS A 11 19.22 -28.43 13.68
C LYS A 11 18.28 -27.37 14.24
N GLN A 12 18.82 -26.31 14.82
CA GLN A 12 18.10 -25.05 14.98
C GLN A 12 17.83 -24.55 13.56
N GLY A 13 16.58 -24.65 13.12
CA GLY A 13 16.16 -24.01 11.88
C GLY A 13 16.41 -22.52 12.01
N ASN A 14 17.26 -21.98 11.13
CA ASN A 14 17.28 -20.55 10.88
C ASN A 14 15.85 -20.17 10.47
N LYS A 15 15.10 -19.52 11.37
CA LYS A 15 13.98 -18.68 10.94
C LYS A 15 14.64 -17.53 10.19
N GLU A 16 14.70 -17.62 8.87
CA GLU A 16 14.95 -16.44 8.05
C GLU A 16 13.90 -15.42 8.47
N LEU A 17 14.36 -14.31 9.06
CA LEU A 17 13.52 -13.16 9.34
C LEU A 17 13.02 -12.68 7.97
N GLN A 18 11.76 -12.97 7.65
CA GLN A 18 11.14 -12.43 6.44
C GLN A 18 11.22 -10.92 6.54
N GLN A 19 11.82 -10.31 5.51
CA GLN A 19 11.84 -8.87 5.37
C GLN A 19 10.38 -8.40 5.28
N PRO A 20 9.98 -7.34 6.03
CA PRO A 20 8.62 -6.84 5.98
C PRO A 20 8.27 -6.37 4.56
N SER A 21 7.01 -6.55 4.16
CA SER A 21 6.55 -6.09 2.85
C SER A 21 6.53 -4.55 2.77
N ILE A 22 6.42 -4.01 1.56
CA ILE A 22 6.29 -2.55 1.37
C ILE A 22 5.02 -2.05 2.05
N ALA A 23 3.91 -2.79 1.98
CA ALA A 23 2.68 -2.42 2.69
C ALA A 23 2.86 -2.45 4.21
N GLU A 24 3.54 -3.43 4.79
CA GLU A 24 3.79 -3.44 6.24
C GLU A 24 4.64 -2.25 6.69
N LEU A 25 5.64 -1.88 5.89
CA LEU A 25 6.47 -0.70 6.15
C LEU A 25 5.66 0.59 6.07
N GLU A 26 4.81 0.75 5.04
CA GLU A 26 3.99 1.96 4.91
C GLU A 26 2.88 2.03 5.96
N TYR A 27 2.23 0.92 6.30
CA TYR A 27 1.27 0.86 7.39
C TYR A 27 1.90 1.34 8.71
N ASN A 28 3.07 0.81 9.06
CA ASN A 28 3.79 1.23 10.27
C ASN A 28 4.20 2.71 10.22
N ARG A 29 4.57 3.21 9.04
CA ARG A 29 4.87 4.63 8.82
C ARG A 29 3.64 5.50 9.08
N LEU A 30 2.49 5.15 8.50
CA LEU A 30 1.23 5.88 8.66
C LEU A 30 0.76 5.89 10.12
N ILE A 31 0.76 4.74 10.79
CA ILE A 31 0.45 4.66 12.23
C ILE A 31 1.37 5.58 13.03
N SER A 32 2.67 5.57 12.74
CA SER A 32 3.65 6.42 13.44
C SER A 32 3.37 7.91 13.22
N LEU A 33 3.05 8.31 11.97
CA LEU A 33 2.73 9.69 11.63
C LEU A 33 1.46 10.17 12.33
N TYR A 34 0.37 9.40 12.27
CA TYR A 34 -0.88 9.79 12.93
C TYR A 34 -0.73 9.86 14.45
N LYS A 35 0.00 8.93 15.08
CA LYS A 35 0.32 9.02 16.51
C LYS A 35 1.12 10.29 16.84
N GLN A 36 2.10 10.65 16.02
CA GLN A 36 2.86 11.90 16.18
C GLN A 36 1.98 13.14 16.02
N SER A 37 0.93 13.06 15.20
CA SER A 37 -0.08 14.11 15.04
C SER A 37 -1.13 14.15 16.16
N GLY A 38 -1.01 13.31 17.20
CA GLY A 38 -1.92 13.30 18.34
C GLY A 38 -3.21 12.51 18.13
N VAL A 39 -3.28 11.67 17.09
CA VAL A 39 -4.42 10.77 16.89
C VAL A 39 -4.39 9.66 17.94
N ASP A 40 -5.49 9.49 18.66
CA ASP A 40 -5.62 8.47 19.70
C ASP A 40 -5.73 7.04 19.13
N GLU A 41 -5.44 6.05 19.97
CA GLU A 41 -5.43 4.64 19.57
C GLU A 41 -6.82 4.11 19.18
N ALA A 42 -7.90 4.67 19.71
CA ALA A 42 -9.25 4.24 19.37
C ALA A 42 -9.60 4.67 17.93
N LYS A 43 -9.24 5.89 17.54
CA LYS A 43 -9.41 6.37 16.15
C LYS A 43 -8.57 5.57 15.15
N LEU A 44 -7.33 5.22 15.52
CA LEU A 44 -6.48 4.36 14.70
C LEU A 44 -7.09 2.97 14.55
N ALA A 45 -7.60 2.38 15.63
CA ALA A 45 -8.26 1.07 15.59
C ALA A 45 -9.53 1.08 14.71
N VAL A 46 -10.33 2.15 14.77
CA VAL A 46 -11.52 2.32 13.92
C VAL A 46 -11.13 2.38 12.44
N ASN A 47 -10.01 3.02 12.11
CA ASN A 47 -9.54 3.22 10.74
C ASN A 47 -8.53 2.17 10.27
N ASP A 48 -8.22 1.15 11.06
CA ASP A 48 -7.11 0.20 10.84
C ASP A 48 -7.13 -0.42 9.43
N LYS A 49 -8.30 -0.89 8.99
CA LYS A 49 -8.49 -1.47 7.65
C LYS A 49 -8.24 -0.48 6.53
N LEU A 50 -8.62 0.79 6.72
CA LEU A 50 -8.39 1.85 5.73
C LEU A 50 -6.90 2.21 5.66
N ILE A 51 -6.21 2.25 6.80
CA ILE A 51 -4.75 2.45 6.86
C ILE A 51 -4.04 1.32 6.12
N TYR A 52 -4.44 0.06 6.37
CA TYR A 52 -3.90 -1.08 5.65
C TYR A 52 -4.17 -0.99 4.14
N LYS A 53 -5.37 -0.58 3.74
CA LYS A 53 -5.73 -0.43 2.34
C LYS A 53 -4.87 0.61 1.61
N VAL A 54 -4.62 1.76 2.26
CA VAL A 54 -3.68 2.77 1.75
C VAL A 54 -2.29 2.17 1.54
N ALA A 55 -1.81 1.40 2.51
CA ALA A 55 -0.49 0.79 2.45
C ALA A 55 -0.37 -0.26 1.32
N GLU A 56 -1.42 -1.07 1.09
CA GLU A 56 -1.48 -2.00 -0.05
C GLU A 56 -1.44 -1.27 -1.39
N LEU A 57 -2.20 -0.17 -1.52
CA LEU A 57 -2.20 0.64 -2.74
C LEU A 57 -0.83 1.28 -2.98
N PHE A 58 -0.18 1.76 -1.92
CA PHE A 58 1.17 2.28 -1.98
C PHE A 58 2.16 1.20 -2.47
N GLU A 59 2.09 -0.03 -1.95
CA GLU A 59 2.93 -1.14 -2.41
C GLU A 59 2.72 -1.45 -3.91
N VAL A 60 1.47 -1.46 -4.38
CA VAL A 60 1.18 -1.68 -5.81
C VAL A 60 1.81 -0.59 -6.66
N LEU A 61 1.63 0.68 -6.26
CA LEU A 61 2.21 1.83 -6.96
C LEU A 61 3.73 1.77 -6.99
N GLU A 62 4.36 1.42 -5.88
CA GLU A 62 5.82 1.26 -5.77
C GLU A 62 6.36 0.17 -6.70
N LYS A 63 5.63 -0.95 -6.85
CA LYS A 63 6.01 -2.04 -7.76
C LYS A 63 5.93 -1.65 -9.24
N ILE A 64 4.99 -0.77 -9.62
CA ILE A 64 4.79 -0.37 -11.02
C ILE A 64 5.45 0.96 -11.40
N LYS A 65 6.07 1.67 -10.45
CA LYS A 65 6.62 3.02 -10.68
C LYS A 65 7.70 3.09 -11.76
N GLY A 66 8.47 2.00 -11.93
CA GLY A 66 9.54 1.91 -12.92
C GLY A 66 9.11 1.38 -14.29
N LEU A 67 7.86 0.94 -14.43
CA LEU A 67 7.37 0.38 -15.69
C LEU A 67 7.00 1.50 -16.67
N PRO A 68 7.25 1.32 -17.98
CA PRO A 68 6.87 2.30 -18.99
C PRO A 68 5.34 2.45 -19.00
N THR A 69 4.85 3.69 -19.03
CA THR A 69 3.41 4.01 -19.10
C THR A 69 2.92 4.12 -20.54
N LEU A 70 3.83 4.42 -21.47
CA LEU A 70 3.59 4.52 -22.90
C LEU A 70 4.63 3.70 -23.66
N VAL A 71 4.23 3.13 -24.80
CA VAL A 71 5.11 2.46 -25.75
C VAL A 71 4.79 2.95 -27.16
N ILE A 72 5.82 3.06 -28.00
CA ILE A 72 5.66 3.37 -29.42
C ILE A 72 5.72 2.04 -30.17
N ASP A 73 4.69 1.74 -30.96
CA ASP A 73 4.67 0.53 -31.77
C ASP A 73 5.55 0.67 -33.03
N LYS A 74 5.72 -0.43 -33.77
CA LYS A 74 6.55 -0.46 -34.98
C LYS A 74 6.06 0.46 -36.10
N THR A 75 4.82 0.93 -36.02
CA THR A 75 4.22 1.86 -36.98
C THR A 75 4.34 3.33 -36.55
N GLY A 76 4.97 3.59 -35.39
CA GLY A 76 5.13 4.93 -34.84
C GLY A 76 3.96 5.41 -33.99
N ASN A 77 2.97 4.56 -33.70
CA ASN A 77 1.82 4.93 -32.89
C ASN A 77 2.12 4.77 -31.40
N THR A 78 1.78 5.78 -30.60
CA THR A 78 1.84 5.71 -29.14
C THR A 78 0.67 4.90 -28.60
N LYS A 79 0.94 3.94 -27.71
CA LYS A 79 -0.05 3.14 -27.01
C LYS A 79 0.20 3.19 -25.51
N GLU A 80 -0.89 3.29 -24.75
CA GLU A 80 -0.85 3.17 -23.30
C GLU A 80 -0.55 1.71 -22.89
N THR A 81 0.31 1.54 -21.88
CA THR A 81 0.61 0.21 -21.34
C THR A 81 -0.37 -0.18 -20.24
N GLY A 82 -0.41 -1.48 -19.90
CA GLY A 82 -1.15 -1.94 -18.72
C GLY A 82 -0.65 -1.29 -17.43
N ALA A 83 0.64 -0.99 -17.32
CA ALA A 83 1.21 -0.27 -16.18
C ALA A 83 0.77 1.21 -16.14
N GLY A 84 0.59 1.84 -17.31
CA GLY A 84 0.00 3.18 -17.43
C GLY A 84 -1.42 3.22 -16.86
N LYS A 85 -2.29 2.34 -17.36
CA LYS A 85 -3.69 2.21 -16.89
C LYS A 85 -3.77 1.91 -15.40
N ALA A 86 -2.98 0.94 -14.94
CA ALA A 86 -2.92 0.55 -13.54
C ALA A 86 -2.46 1.72 -12.65
N ARG A 87 -1.47 2.50 -13.07
CA ARG A 87 -0.98 3.64 -12.31
C ARG A 87 -2.08 4.68 -12.09
N VAL A 88 -2.83 5.04 -13.14
CA VAL A 88 -3.92 6.00 -13.03
C VAL A 88 -4.99 5.49 -12.05
N LYS A 89 -5.46 4.25 -12.25
CA LYS A 89 -6.48 3.62 -11.39
C LYS A 89 -6.05 3.57 -9.92
N TYR A 90 -4.86 3.07 -9.64
CA TYR A 90 -4.39 2.90 -8.26
C TYR A 90 -3.99 4.22 -7.60
N MET A 91 -3.54 5.22 -8.36
CA MET A 91 -3.31 6.57 -7.82
C MET A 91 -4.62 7.23 -7.41
N ALA A 92 -5.69 7.13 -8.23
CA ALA A 92 -7.00 7.64 -7.86
C ALA A 92 -7.53 6.99 -6.57
N GLN A 93 -7.45 5.66 -6.47
CA GLN A 93 -7.84 4.93 -5.27
C GLN A 93 -6.99 5.33 -4.04
N TYR A 94 -5.67 5.46 -4.21
CA TYR A 94 -4.76 5.87 -3.14
C TYR A 94 -5.11 7.26 -2.62
N THR A 95 -5.29 8.23 -3.52
CA THR A 95 -5.68 9.60 -3.18
C THR A 95 -7.01 9.63 -2.43
N ASN A 96 -8.03 8.94 -2.93
CA ASN A 96 -9.35 8.90 -2.30
C ASN A 96 -9.29 8.30 -0.89
N CYS A 97 -8.55 7.19 -0.73
CA CYS A 97 -8.36 6.57 0.58
C CYS A 97 -7.60 7.50 1.53
N MET A 98 -6.55 8.18 1.06
CA MET A 98 -5.76 9.13 1.87
C MET A 98 -6.58 10.35 2.29
N VAL A 99 -7.38 10.92 1.40
CA VAL A 99 -8.27 12.05 1.71
C VAL A 99 -9.27 11.66 2.79
N LYS A 100 -9.95 10.52 2.61
CA LYS A 100 -10.87 9.99 3.61
C LYS A 100 -10.19 9.73 4.95
N LEU A 101 -9.02 9.08 4.92
CA LEU A 101 -8.27 8.75 6.13
C LEU A 101 -7.83 10.00 6.89
N ASN A 102 -7.38 11.04 6.19
CA ASN A 102 -7.03 12.32 6.79
C ASN A 102 -8.24 13.05 7.37
N LYS A 103 -9.39 13.03 6.68
CA LYS A 103 -10.65 13.57 7.21
C LYS A 103 -11.03 12.87 8.51
N ASP A 104 -11.02 11.53 8.52
CA ASP A 104 -11.46 10.72 9.66
C ASP A 104 -10.48 10.79 10.86
N LEU A 105 -9.17 10.93 10.62
CA LEU A 105 -8.15 10.92 11.69
C LEU A 105 -7.72 12.31 12.16
N LEU A 106 -7.61 13.28 11.24
CA LEU A 106 -7.06 14.60 11.50
C LEU A 106 -8.14 15.70 11.55
N ASN A 107 -9.41 15.36 11.30
CA ASN A 107 -10.50 16.33 11.15
C ASN A 107 -10.16 17.41 10.11
N THR A 108 -9.47 17.04 9.02
CA THR A 108 -9.27 17.97 7.92
C THR A 108 -10.60 18.17 7.23
N ASP A 109 -11.28 19.28 7.51
CA ASP A 109 -12.45 19.71 6.76
C ASP A 109 -12.03 19.93 5.31
N SER A 110 -12.45 19.02 4.43
CA SER A 110 -12.34 19.17 2.98
C SER A 110 -13.42 20.15 2.52
N THR A 111 -13.25 21.44 2.82
CA THR A 111 -14.26 22.49 2.57
C THR A 111 -14.39 22.95 1.11
N ASP A 112 -14.06 22.16 0.08
CA ASP A 112 -14.30 22.66 -1.30
C ASP A 112 -14.76 21.68 -2.40
N ASP A 113 -14.44 20.38 -2.43
CA ASP A 113 -14.70 19.61 -3.66
C ASP A 113 -15.34 18.22 -3.43
N GLU A 114 -16.49 18.15 -2.74
CA GLU A 114 -17.25 16.89 -2.60
C GLU A 114 -17.94 16.42 -3.92
N ASN A 115 -17.70 17.08 -5.06
CA ASN A 115 -18.45 16.84 -6.30
C ASN A 115 -17.63 16.40 -7.54
N GLU A 116 -16.35 16.04 -7.43
CA GLU A 116 -15.53 15.75 -8.63
C GLU A 116 -15.16 14.27 -8.85
N LEU A 117 -15.60 13.34 -7.98
CA LEU A 117 -15.22 11.91 -8.09
C LEU A 117 -16.40 10.96 -8.30
N ALA A 118 -17.61 11.49 -8.51
CA ALA A 118 -18.80 10.68 -8.81
C ALA A 118 -18.85 10.15 -10.26
N GLU A 119 -17.85 10.45 -11.10
CA GLU A 119 -17.87 10.14 -12.54
C GLU A 119 -16.99 8.94 -12.94
N PHE A 120 -16.52 8.15 -11.96
CA PHE A 120 -15.68 6.97 -12.22
C PHE A 120 -16.23 5.67 -11.61
N GLU A 121 -17.54 5.60 -11.37
CA GLU A 121 -18.24 4.34 -11.14
C GLU A 121 -18.90 3.89 -12.45
N ASP A 122 -18.40 2.75 -12.94
CA ASP A 122 -19.01 1.83 -13.91
C ASP A 122 -19.21 2.33 -15.36
N ASP A 123 -18.14 2.21 -16.16
CA ASP A 123 -18.27 1.95 -17.61
C ASP A 123 -17.26 0.86 -18.01
N ASP A 124 -17.44 -0.33 -17.45
CA ASP A 124 -16.93 -1.60 -17.99
C ASP A 124 -18.08 -2.25 -18.80
N GLU A 125 -18.31 -1.78 -20.04
CA GLU A 125 -19.01 -2.51 -21.12
C GLU A 125 -18.05 -2.79 -22.30
#